data_AF-A0A370L1P1-F1
#
_entry.id   AF-A0A370L1P1-F1
#
_cell.length_a   1.000
_cell.length_b   1.000
_cell.length_c   1.000
_cell.angle_alpha   90.00
_cell.angle_beta   90.00
_cell.angle_gamma   90.00
#
_symmetry.space_group_name_H-M   'P 1'
#
loop_
_entity.id
_entity.type
_entity.pdbx_description
1 polymer ?
#
loop_
_entity_poly.entity_id
_entity_poly.type
_entity_poly.pdbx_seq_one_letter_code
_entity_poly.pdbx_strand_id
1 'polypeptide(L)'
;MPPESMSDAVRVQSETGSFGTPPRPANDPLGCHATQPHAQWLRSEAAGHIEQLLGELGSMARAAELRHLFYLLDMARQEAGTQAQRWQRG
;
A
#
# COMPACT_ATOMS: atom_id res chain seq x y z
N MET A 1 -51.09 58.97 -20.24
CA MET A 1 -51.08 57.52 -20.52
C MET A 1 -49.63 57.06 -20.58
N PRO A 2 -49.23 56.08 -19.77
CA PRO A 2 -48.25 55.04 -20.14
C PRO A 2 -49.00 53.87 -20.84
N PRO A 3 -48.40 52.70 -21.13
CA PRO A 3 -46.97 52.29 -21.10
C PRO A 3 -46.41 52.19 -22.56
N GLU A 4 -45.58 51.28 -23.10
CA GLU A 4 -44.98 49.95 -22.79
C GLU A 4 -43.56 49.80 -23.44
N SER A 5 -43.02 48.56 -23.48
CA SER A 5 -41.80 48.08 -24.15
C SER A 5 -40.46 48.45 -23.49
N MET A 6 -39.82 47.65 -22.61
CA MET A 6 -39.52 46.20 -22.50
C MET A 6 -38.23 45.72 -23.19
N SER A 7 -37.64 44.66 -22.60
CA SER A 7 -36.33 44.02 -22.88
C SER A 7 -35.10 44.89 -22.53
N ASP A 8 -34.14 44.47 -21.69
CA ASP A 8 -33.97 43.23 -20.89
C ASP A 8 -33.43 43.62 -19.49
N ALA A 9 -33.87 43.01 -18.38
CA ALA A 9 -33.31 41.79 -17.77
C ALA A 9 -31.76 41.82 -17.64
N VAL A 10 -31.14 41.57 -16.48
CA VAL A 10 -31.47 40.54 -15.47
C VAL A 10 -31.29 41.01 -14.01
N ARG A 11 -32.40 40.95 -13.25
CA ARG A 11 -32.55 40.46 -11.86
C ARG A 11 -31.57 40.93 -10.75
N VAL A 12 -32.11 41.73 -9.83
CA VAL A 12 -31.60 41.89 -8.46
C VAL A 12 -31.69 40.55 -7.69
N GLN A 13 -30.61 40.18 -7.00
CA GLN A 13 -30.59 39.37 -5.78
C GLN A 13 -29.60 40.09 -4.85
N SER A 14 -30.08 40.83 -3.84
CA SER A 14 -30.45 40.32 -2.50
C SER A 14 -29.25 39.92 -1.65
N GLU A 15 -28.93 40.78 -0.67
CA GLU A 15 -28.40 40.46 0.67
C GLU A 15 -27.06 39.66 0.74
N THR A 16 -25.99 40.12 1.42
CA THR A 16 -25.95 40.62 2.80
C THR A 16 -24.70 41.47 3.10
N GLY A 17 -24.70 42.11 4.28
CA GLY A 17 -23.67 42.96 4.90
C GLY A 17 -22.20 42.79 4.49
N SER A 18 -21.61 43.92 4.07
CA SER A 18 -20.16 44.12 4.06
C SER A 18 -19.65 44.28 5.49
N PHE A 19 -19.16 43.19 6.07
CA PHE A 19 -18.29 43.19 7.25
C PHE A 19 -16.86 42.88 6.82
N GLY A 20 -15.90 43.67 7.31
CA GLY A 20 -14.50 43.53 6.93
C GLY A 20 -13.96 42.15 7.26
N THR A 21 -13.28 41.53 6.28
CA THR A 21 -12.67 40.21 6.43
C THR A 21 -11.73 40.21 7.64
N PRO A 22 -11.93 39.33 8.65
CA PRO A 22 -10.96 39.23 9.74
C PRO A 22 -9.60 38.82 9.17
N PRO A 23 -8.48 39.29 9.75
CA PRO A 23 -7.16 38.92 9.27
C PRO A 23 -7.00 37.40 9.37
N ARG A 24 -6.90 36.75 8.21
CA ARG A 24 -6.65 35.31 8.10
C ARG A 24 -5.39 34.98 8.92
N PRO A 25 -5.42 34.00 9.84
CA PRO A 25 -4.21 33.64 10.59
C PRO A 25 -3.11 33.26 9.60
N ALA A 26 -1.89 33.72 9.86
CA ALA A 26 -0.72 33.56 9.00
C ALA A 26 -0.14 32.14 9.02
N ASN A 27 -1.01 31.13 8.88
CA ASN A 27 -0.64 29.78 8.51
C ASN A 27 -0.36 29.75 7.01
N ASP A 28 0.85 30.15 6.66
CA ASP A 28 1.41 29.95 5.33
C ASP A 28 1.57 28.42 5.10
N PRO A 29 0.84 27.80 4.15
CA PRO A 29 0.92 26.35 3.94
C PRO A 29 2.25 25.91 3.30
N LEU A 30 3.16 26.86 3.05
CA LEU A 30 4.48 26.66 2.46
C LEU A 30 5.59 26.39 3.49
N GLY A 31 5.25 26.21 4.76
CA GLY A 31 6.14 25.75 5.83
C GLY A 31 6.70 24.32 5.67
N CYS A 32 6.63 23.72 4.48
CA CYS A 32 7.01 22.34 4.17
C CYS A 32 8.53 22.07 4.06
N HIS A 33 9.37 22.87 4.74
CA HIS A 33 10.83 22.74 4.70
C HIS A 33 11.47 22.63 6.09
N ALA A 34 11.01 21.65 6.86
CA ALA A 34 11.77 21.03 7.95
C ALA A 34 11.77 19.50 7.78
N THR A 35 12.34 19.02 6.68
CA THR A 35 12.67 17.59 6.50
C THR A 35 13.66 17.18 7.60
N GLN A 36 13.15 16.60 8.69
CA GLN A 36 14.01 16.03 9.72
C GLN A 36 14.84 14.91 9.08
N PRO A 37 16.19 15.03 9.02
CA PRO A 37 17.02 13.98 8.44
C PRO A 37 16.88 12.67 9.23
N HIS A 38 16.61 12.77 10.54
CA HIS A 38 16.28 11.64 11.40
C HIS A 38 15.02 10.87 10.95
N ALA A 39 13.95 11.56 10.54
CA ALA A 39 12.72 10.91 10.07
C ALA A 39 12.88 10.24 8.70
N GLN A 40 13.83 10.71 7.87
CA GLN A 40 14.21 10.05 6.63
C GLN A 40 15.15 8.86 6.89
N TRP A 41 16.12 9.02 7.80
CA TRP A 41 17.04 7.97 8.22
C TRP A 41 16.33 6.76 8.85
N LEU A 42 15.38 7.00 9.77
CA LEU A 42 14.52 5.95 10.35
C LEU A 42 13.74 5.17 9.28
N ARG A 43 13.31 5.81 8.19
CA ARG A 43 12.63 5.14 7.07
C ARG A 43 13.57 4.26 6.26
N SER A 44 14.81 4.70 6.01
CA SER A 44 15.81 3.87 5.35
C SER A 44 16.28 2.69 6.21
N GLU A 45 16.42 2.89 7.53
CA GLU A 45 16.80 1.82 8.46
C GLU A 45 15.68 0.77 8.58
N ALA A 46 14.42 1.22 8.74
CA ALA A 46 13.26 0.33 8.70
C ALA A 46 13.13 -0.42 7.37
N ALA A 47 13.41 0.23 6.23
CA ALA A 47 13.41 -0.43 4.92
C ALA A 47 14.48 -1.54 4.84
N GLY A 48 15.71 -1.26 5.28
CA GLY A 48 16.78 -2.27 5.32
C GLY A 48 16.46 -3.48 6.20
N HIS A 49 15.83 -3.25 7.36
CA HIS A 49 15.33 -4.35 8.21
C HIS A 49 14.20 -5.16 7.57
N ILE A 50 13.29 -4.51 6.83
CA ILE A 50 12.23 -5.21 6.06
C ILE A 50 12.85 -6.05 4.95
N GLU A 51 13.83 -5.53 4.20
CA GLU A 51 14.54 -6.28 3.15
C GLU A 51 15.28 -7.49 3.71
N GLN A 52 15.96 -7.34 4.87
CA GLN A 52 16.59 -8.47 5.57
C GLN A 52 15.56 -9.55 5.95
N LEU A 53 14.46 -9.17 6.60
CA LEU A 53 13.42 -10.11 7.04
C LEU A 53 12.77 -10.85 5.85
N LEU A 54 12.58 -10.17 4.71
CA LEU A 54 12.10 -10.80 3.48
C LEU A 54 13.11 -11.80 2.90
N GLY A 55 14.41 -11.50 2.97
CA GLY A 55 15.49 -12.41 2.58
C GLY A 55 15.58 -13.67 3.45
N GLU A 56 15.40 -13.52 4.77
CA GLU A 56 15.35 -14.61 5.74
C GLU A 56 14.10 -15.48 5.52
N LEU A 57 12.91 -14.88 5.43
CA LEU A 57 11.65 -15.58 5.15
C LEU A 57 11.69 -16.35 3.82
N GLY A 58 12.21 -15.74 2.75
CA GLY A 58 12.39 -16.40 1.47
C GLY A 58 13.38 -17.58 1.52
N SER A 59 14.34 -17.55 2.43
CA SER A 59 15.28 -18.66 2.67
C SER A 59 14.64 -19.79 3.49
N MET A 60 13.81 -19.45 4.49
CA MET A 60 13.00 -20.43 5.22
C MET A 60 11.97 -21.13 4.32
N ALA A 61 11.33 -20.40 3.39
CA ALA A 61 10.40 -20.96 2.42
C ALA A 61 11.07 -22.02 1.53
N ARG A 62 12.21 -21.69 0.90
CA ARG A 62 13.00 -22.66 0.11
C ARG A 62 13.44 -23.87 0.92
N ALA A 63 13.81 -23.70 2.19
CA ALA A 63 14.17 -24.80 3.07
C ALA A 63 12.97 -25.73 3.38
N ALA A 64 11.75 -25.17 3.50
CA ALA A 64 10.52 -25.95 3.67
C ALA A 64 10.15 -26.71 2.39
N GLU A 65 10.27 -26.10 1.21
CA GLU A 65 10.07 -26.74 -0.09
C GLU A 65 11.03 -27.93 -0.29
N LEU A 66 12.33 -27.73 -0.01
CA LEU A 66 13.34 -28.80 -0.06
C LEU A 66 13.02 -29.93 0.92
N ARG A 67 12.54 -29.62 2.13
CA ARG A 67 12.11 -30.62 3.12
C ARG A 67 10.90 -31.43 2.63
N HIS A 68 9.96 -30.79 1.92
CA HIS A 68 8.84 -31.50 1.29
C HIS A 68 9.31 -32.42 0.15
N LEU A 69 10.26 -31.97 -0.67
CA LEU A 69 10.86 -32.79 -1.72
C LEU A 69 11.55 -34.05 -1.16
N PHE A 70 12.32 -33.93 -0.08
CA PHE A 70 12.92 -35.10 0.58
C PHE A 70 11.87 -36.11 1.08
N TYR A 71 10.77 -35.64 1.68
CA TYR A 71 9.67 -36.52 2.10
C TYR A 71 9.04 -37.27 0.92
N LEU A 72 8.81 -36.59 -0.21
CA LEU A 72 8.29 -37.24 -1.43
C LEU A 72 9.27 -38.28 -2.00
N LEU A 73 10.58 -38.01 -1.96
CA LEU A 73 11.61 -38.97 -2.40
C LEU A 73 11.66 -40.21 -1.51
N ASP A 74 11.57 -40.06 -0.19
CA ASP A 74 11.51 -41.20 0.73
C ASP A 74 10.22 -42.03 0.56
N MET A 75 9.08 -41.38 0.32
CA MET A 75 7.82 -42.07 -0.01
C MET A 75 7.92 -42.84 -1.33
N ALA A 76 8.47 -42.23 -2.38
CA ALA A 76 8.68 -42.90 -3.67
C ALA A 76 9.64 -44.09 -3.55
N ARG A 77 10.68 -43.98 -2.72
CA ARG A 77 11.62 -45.07 -2.41
C ARG A 77 10.95 -46.23 -1.67
N GLN A 78 10.04 -45.95 -0.73
CA GLN A 78 9.28 -46.98 -0.02
C GLN A 78 8.30 -47.72 -0.93
N GLU A 79 7.59 -47.01 -1.81
CA GLU A 79 6.68 -47.63 -2.79
C GLU A 79 7.46 -48.47 -3.81
N ALA A 80 8.58 -47.97 -4.36
CA ALA A 80 9.44 -48.72 -5.27
C ALA A 80 10.00 -50.00 -4.61
N GLY A 81 10.46 -49.93 -3.36
CA GLY A 81 10.88 -51.10 -2.58
C GLY A 81 9.74 -52.10 -2.35
N THR A 82 8.53 -51.61 -2.11
CA THR A 82 7.32 -52.43 -1.95
C THR A 82 6.93 -53.14 -3.25
N GLN A 83 7.02 -52.46 -4.40
CA GLN A 83 6.75 -53.05 -5.72
C GLN A 83 7.80 -54.10 -6.09
N ALA A 84 9.09 -53.85 -5.84
CA ALA A 84 10.15 -54.83 -6.03
C ALA A 84 9.93 -56.10 -5.17
N GLN A 85 9.49 -55.96 -3.92
CA GLN A 85 9.15 -57.10 -3.07
C GLN A 85 7.92 -57.89 -3.57
N ARG A 86 6.95 -57.23 -4.22
CA ARG A 86 5.80 -57.91 -4.86
C ARG A 86 6.25 -58.72 -6.07
N TRP A 87 7.08 -58.15 -6.96
CA TRP A 87 7.65 -58.85 -8.12
C TRP A 87 8.60 -60.00 -7.78
N GLN A 88 9.12 -60.05 -6.54
CA GLN A 88 9.93 -61.18 -6.05
C GLN A 88 9.10 -62.29 -5.39
N ARG A 89 7.76 -62.16 -5.33
CA ARG A 89 6.87 -63.07 -4.59
C ARG A 89 5.65 -63.55 -5.37
N GLY A 90 5.50 -63.15 -6.64
CA GLY A 90 4.45 -63.59 -7.56
C GLY A 90 5.05 -64.14 -8.85
#